data_AF-A0ABD1Q2M8-F1
#
_entry.id   AF-A0ABD1Q2M8-F1
#
_cell.length_a   1.000
_cell.length_b   1.000
_cell.length_c   1.000
_cell.angle_alpha   90.00
_cell.angle_beta   90.00
_cell.angle_gamma   90.00
#
_symmetry.space_group_name_H-M   'P 1'
#
loop_
_entity.id
_entity.type
_entity.pdbx_description
1 polymer ?
#
loop_
_entity_poly.entity_id
_entity_poly.type
_entity_poly.pdbx_seq_one_letter_code
_entity_poly.pdbx_strand_id
1 'polypeptide(L)'
;MKERKSVKLISCSSSNGIGSSGSSSGEYDTVWDWVIPYVQDPRDRDAVSLVCKRWYEIDALTRKHVTIVLCYTAKPERLSRRFPHLHSLKLKGKPRAAMFNLIPEDWGGYVTPWVEEIGRSFSRMKTLHCRRMIVKDSDLELLANSPVVSICIPFTGLQLLICLIVSMLFLC
;
A
#
# COMPACT_ATOMS: atom_id res chain seq x y z
N MET A 1 32.45 -1.02 -1.89
CA MET A 1 32.27 0.41 -1.57
C MET A 1 30.78 0.68 -1.41
N LYS A 2 30.39 1.21 -0.26
CA LYS A 2 29.00 1.23 0.24
C LYS A 2 28.51 2.67 0.21
N GLU A 3 27.71 3.04 -0.78
CA GLU A 3 27.13 4.39 -0.84
C GLU A 3 25.91 4.46 0.09
N ARG A 4 26.14 5.10 1.25
CA ARG A 4 25.09 5.45 2.22
C ARG A 4 24.31 6.64 1.66
N LYS A 5 23.14 6.42 1.08
CA LYS A 5 22.21 7.53 0.82
C LYS A 5 21.51 7.92 2.12
N SER A 6 21.92 9.08 2.61
CA SER A 6 21.48 9.77 3.81
C SER A 6 19.94 9.90 3.85
N VAL A 7 19.33 9.33 4.89
CA VAL A 7 17.95 9.63 5.26
C VAL A 7 17.95 11.03 5.86
N LYS A 8 17.53 12.04 5.08
CA LYS A 8 17.25 13.38 5.61
C LYS A 8 16.00 13.29 6.48
N LEU A 9 16.20 13.32 7.79
CA LEU A 9 15.16 13.61 8.77
C LEU A 9 14.74 15.07 8.55
N ILE A 10 13.57 15.27 7.95
CA ILE A 10 12.95 16.60 7.90
C ILE A 10 12.29 16.82 9.27
N SER A 11 12.96 17.62 10.09
CA SER A 11 12.47 18.15 11.36
C SER A 11 11.27 19.06 11.11
N CYS A 12 10.15 18.78 11.79
CA CYS A 12 8.97 19.62 11.80
C CYS A 12 9.17 20.73 12.84
N SER A 13 9.31 21.97 12.41
CA SER A 13 9.16 23.14 13.29
C SER A 13 7.77 23.73 13.06
N SER A 14 6.91 23.62 14.07
CA SER A 14 5.60 24.27 14.09
C SER A 14 5.78 25.77 14.27
N SER A 15 5.24 26.56 13.34
CA SER A 15 5.00 27.98 13.55
C SER A 15 3.59 28.32 13.06
N ASN A 16 2.71 28.58 14.02
CA ASN A 16 1.40 29.19 13.81
C ASN A 16 1.59 30.60 13.24
N GLY A 17 0.92 30.89 12.13
CA GLY A 17 0.85 32.23 11.54
C GLY A 17 -0.45 32.37 10.78
N ILE A 18 -1.44 32.97 11.43
CA ILE A 18 -2.65 33.49 10.81
C ILE A 18 -2.22 34.71 9.99
N GLY A 19 -2.55 34.72 8.70
CA GLY A 19 -2.23 35.82 7.80
C GLY A 19 -2.95 35.64 6.46
N SER A 20 -4.16 36.18 6.39
CA SER A 20 -4.91 36.34 5.13
C SER A 20 -4.21 37.38 4.26
N SER A 21 -3.85 37.00 3.03
CA SER A 21 -3.58 37.94 1.94
C SER A 21 -3.89 37.23 0.62
N GLY A 22 -4.85 37.78 -0.13
CA GLY A 22 -5.33 37.20 -1.37
C GLY A 22 -4.23 36.98 -2.40
N SER A 23 -4.29 35.82 -3.06
CA SER A 23 -3.70 35.63 -4.36
C SER A 23 -4.75 34.92 -5.22
N SER A 24 -4.82 35.27 -6.49
CA SER A 24 -5.77 34.77 -7.49
C SER A 24 -5.58 33.29 -7.84
N SER A 25 -5.37 32.42 -6.86
CA SER A 25 -5.03 30.99 -6.95
C SER A 25 -6.25 30.06 -6.92
N GLY A 26 -7.46 30.60 -6.99
CA GLY A 26 -8.70 29.91 -6.60
C GLY A 26 -9.32 28.94 -7.62
N GLU A 27 -8.94 28.97 -8.91
CA GLU A 27 -9.59 28.12 -9.93
C GLU A 27 -8.71 26.95 -10.39
N TYR A 28 -7.42 27.19 -10.66
CA TYR A 28 -6.52 26.15 -11.14
C TYR A 28 -6.09 25.14 -10.07
N ASP A 29 -6.20 25.49 -8.78
CA ASP A 29 -5.97 24.53 -7.68
C ASP A 29 -7.00 23.38 -7.69
N THR A 30 -8.20 23.62 -8.24
CA THR A 30 -9.23 22.58 -8.39
C THR A 30 -9.03 21.70 -9.61
N VAL A 31 -8.39 22.20 -10.68
CA VAL A 31 -8.13 21.43 -11.91
C VAL A 31 -7.25 20.21 -11.60
N TRP A 32 -6.29 20.37 -10.69
CA TRP A 32 -5.41 19.28 -10.28
C TRP A 32 -6.14 18.13 -9.57
N ASP A 33 -7.25 18.41 -8.88
CA ASP A 33 -8.09 17.37 -8.27
C ASP A 33 -8.66 16.41 -9.33
N TRP A 34 -8.83 16.90 -10.57
CA TRP A 34 -9.30 16.11 -11.71
C TRP A 34 -8.16 15.52 -12.53
N VAL A 35 -7.08 16.26 -12.76
CA VAL A 35 -5.95 15.84 -13.62
C VAL A 35 -5.08 14.76 -12.97
N ILE A 36 -4.72 14.94 -11.70
CA ILE A 36 -3.81 14.02 -10.98
C ILE A 36 -4.31 12.56 -10.93
N PRO A 37 -5.62 12.27 -10.77
CA PRO A 37 -6.18 10.92 -10.89
C PRO A 37 -5.95 10.21 -12.24
N TYR A 38 -5.77 10.95 -13.35
CA TYR A 38 -5.52 10.36 -14.66
C TYR A 38 -4.08 9.87 -14.82
N VAL A 39 -3.15 10.33 -13.98
CA VAL A 39 -1.75 9.86 -13.97
C VAL A 39 -1.70 8.45 -13.37
N GLN A 40 -1.52 7.44 -14.20
CA GLN A 40 -1.50 6.03 -13.77
C GLN A 40 -0.10 5.49 -13.48
N ASP A 41 0.96 6.04 -14.08
CA ASP A 41 2.32 5.53 -13.86
C ASP A 41 2.77 5.80 -12.42
N PRO A 42 3.27 4.78 -11.69
CA PRO A 42 3.64 4.96 -10.31
C PRO A 42 4.82 5.92 -10.10
N ARG A 43 5.76 6.04 -11.06
CA ARG A 43 6.91 6.93 -10.93
C ARG A 43 6.51 8.38 -11.11
N ASP A 44 5.62 8.65 -12.07
CA ASP A 44 5.07 10.00 -12.27
C ASP A 44 4.29 10.47 -11.04
N ARG A 45 3.50 9.58 -10.44
CA ARG A 45 2.78 9.86 -9.20
C ARG A 45 3.71 10.14 -8.02
N ASP A 46 4.85 9.45 -7.94
CA ASP A 46 5.86 9.73 -6.92
C ASP A 46 6.44 11.15 -7.12
N ALA A 47 6.70 11.56 -8.36
CA ALA A 47 7.15 12.91 -8.68
C ALA A 47 6.09 13.98 -8.37
N VAL A 48 4.82 13.76 -8.75
CA VAL A 48 3.66 14.62 -8.42
C VAL A 48 3.59 14.88 -6.92
N SER A 49 3.77 13.83 -6.10
CA SER A 49 3.66 13.94 -4.65
C SER A 49 4.75 14.81 -3.99
N LEU A 50 5.83 15.14 -4.71
CA LEU A 50 6.96 15.93 -4.21
C LEU A 50 6.91 17.41 -4.59
N VAL A 51 5.98 17.82 -5.46
CA VAL A 51 5.90 19.20 -5.98
C VAL A 51 5.48 20.18 -4.89
N CYS A 52 4.36 19.93 -4.21
CA CYS A 52 3.85 20.79 -3.14
C CYS A 52 2.93 20.01 -2.19
N LYS A 53 2.54 20.64 -1.06
CA LYS A 53 1.65 20.02 -0.06
C LYS A 53 0.27 19.67 -0.65
N ARG A 54 -0.31 20.53 -1.48
CA ARG A 54 -1.61 20.28 -2.10
C ARG A 54 -1.58 19.03 -3.00
N TRP A 55 -0.55 18.91 -3.85
CA TRP A 55 -0.41 17.74 -4.74
C TRP A 55 -0.13 16.45 -3.96
N TYR A 56 0.61 16.53 -2.86
CA TYR A 56 0.81 15.41 -1.94
C TYR A 56 -0.52 14.88 -1.38
N GLU A 57 -1.43 15.78 -0.98
CA GLU A 57 -2.75 15.43 -0.43
C GLU A 57 -3.67 14.84 -1.51
N ILE A 58 -3.69 15.44 -2.70
CA ILE A 58 -4.45 14.90 -3.85
C ILE A 58 -3.91 13.51 -4.21
N ASP A 59 -2.59 13.33 -4.25
CA ASP A 59 -1.98 12.03 -4.50
C ASP A 59 -2.42 10.99 -3.44
N ALA A 60 -2.33 11.34 -2.16
CA ALA A 60 -2.74 10.50 -1.05
C ALA A 60 -4.19 9.99 -1.17
N LEU A 61 -5.12 10.87 -1.55
CA LEU A 61 -6.55 10.55 -1.65
C LEU A 61 -6.93 9.77 -2.91
N THR A 62 -6.18 9.95 -4.01
CA THR A 62 -6.53 9.43 -5.33
C THR A 62 -5.78 8.14 -5.69
N ARG A 63 -4.71 7.79 -4.96
CA ARG A 63 -3.88 6.61 -5.27
C ARG A 63 -4.60 5.31 -4.92
N LYS A 64 -4.97 4.55 -5.96
CA LYS A 64 -5.73 3.29 -5.83
C LYS A 64 -4.87 2.04 -5.66
N HIS A 65 -3.65 2.05 -6.20
CA HIS A 65 -2.78 0.88 -6.27
C HIS A 65 -1.40 1.18 -5.67
N VAL A 66 -0.96 0.36 -4.71
CA VAL A 66 0.36 0.49 -4.10
C VAL A 66 1.07 -0.85 -4.07
N THR A 67 2.36 -0.84 -4.40
CA THR A 67 3.24 -2.02 -4.27
C THR A 67 4.31 -1.75 -3.24
N ILE A 68 4.36 -2.59 -2.21
CA ILE A 68 5.44 -2.63 -1.22
C ILE A 68 6.37 -3.78 -1.60
N VAL A 69 7.57 -3.41 -2.06
CA VAL A 69 8.57 -4.37 -2.57
C VAL A 69 9.21 -5.20 -1.47
N LEU A 70 9.15 -4.72 -0.22
CA LEU A 70 9.61 -5.43 0.96
C LEU A 70 8.73 -5.00 2.15
N CYS A 71 7.98 -5.93 2.73
CA CYS A 71 7.01 -5.64 3.81
C CYS A 71 7.62 -4.99 5.07
N TYR A 72 8.95 -5.03 5.24
CA TYR A 72 9.65 -4.42 6.37
C TYR A 72 10.03 -2.95 6.15
N THR A 73 9.79 -2.37 4.96
CA THR A 73 10.21 -0.99 4.68
C THR A 73 9.36 0.07 5.37
N ALA A 74 8.13 -0.28 5.74
CA ALA A 74 7.20 0.64 6.38
C ALA A 74 6.26 -0.11 7.31
N LYS A 75 5.80 0.57 8.37
CA LYS A 75 4.72 0.07 9.21
C LYS A 75 3.38 0.14 8.46
N PRO A 76 2.46 -0.81 8.69
CA PRO A 76 1.16 -0.83 8.02
C PRO A 76 0.34 0.44 8.32
N GLU A 77 0.39 0.97 9.55
CA GLU A 77 -0.24 2.25 9.93
C GLU A 77 0.23 3.45 9.08
N ARG A 78 1.48 3.43 8.60
CA ARG A 78 1.97 4.53 7.74
C ARG A 78 1.32 4.48 6.37
N LEU A 79 0.97 3.28 5.90
CA LEU A 79 0.28 3.10 4.64
C LEU A 79 -1.16 3.60 4.75
N SER A 80 -1.89 3.21 5.80
CA SER A 80 -3.28 3.63 6.00
C SER A 80 -3.43 5.13 6.16
N ARG A 81 -2.52 5.77 6.90
CA ARG A 81 -2.48 7.23 7.02
C ARG A 81 -2.14 7.94 5.70
N ARG A 82 -1.30 7.34 4.85
CA ARG A 82 -0.87 7.97 3.60
C ARG A 82 -1.85 7.74 2.45
N PHE A 83 -2.51 6.59 2.38
CA PHE A 83 -3.38 6.21 1.26
C PHE A 83 -4.71 5.66 1.77
N PRO A 84 -5.59 6.48 2.36
CA PRO A 84 -6.80 5.99 3.04
C PRO A 84 -7.80 5.28 2.11
N HIS A 85 -7.80 5.60 0.80
CA HIS A 85 -8.75 5.06 -0.18
C HIS A 85 -8.14 3.99 -1.10
N LEU A 86 -7.20 3.21 -0.59
CA LEU A 86 -6.51 2.19 -1.37
C LEU A 86 -7.47 1.07 -1.82
N HIS A 87 -7.42 0.71 -3.10
CA HIS A 87 -8.20 -0.40 -3.67
C HIS A 87 -7.37 -1.68 -3.86
N SER A 88 -6.07 -1.54 -4.07
CA SER A 88 -5.18 -2.64 -4.37
C SER A 88 -3.84 -2.50 -3.67
N LEU A 89 -3.45 -3.55 -2.94
CA LEU A 89 -2.18 -3.62 -2.25
C LEU A 89 -1.40 -4.85 -2.68
N LYS A 90 -0.16 -4.64 -3.12
CA LYS A 90 0.78 -5.71 -3.45
C LYS A 90 1.91 -5.73 -2.45
N LEU A 91 1.96 -6.78 -1.63
CA LEU A 91 3.01 -7.00 -0.64
C LEU A 91 4.01 -8.05 -1.14
N LYS A 92 5.30 -7.78 -0.92
CA LYS A 92 6.37 -8.74 -1.14
C LYS A 92 7.10 -8.97 0.18
N GLY A 93 7.23 -10.24 0.57
CA GLY A 93 7.92 -10.66 1.79
C GLY A 93 9.37 -11.02 1.52
N LYS A 94 9.67 -12.32 1.57
CA LYS A 94 11.01 -12.87 1.40
C LYS A 94 11.68 -12.40 0.10
N PRO A 95 13.01 -12.19 0.08
CA PRO A 95 13.74 -11.82 -1.13
C PRO A 95 13.76 -12.97 -2.14
N ARG A 96 14.33 -12.74 -3.32
CA ARG A 96 14.31 -13.74 -4.42
C ARG A 96 15.08 -15.01 -4.08
N ALA A 97 16.11 -14.90 -3.25
CA ALA A 97 16.91 -16.02 -2.75
C ALA A 97 16.09 -17.12 -2.04
N ALA A 98 14.93 -16.79 -1.47
CA ALA A 98 14.04 -17.80 -0.87
C ALA A 98 13.47 -18.80 -1.87
N MET A 99 13.46 -18.49 -3.17
CA MET A 99 13.05 -19.45 -4.22
C MET A 99 14.11 -20.51 -4.53
N PHE A 100 15.33 -20.31 -4.03
CA PHE A 100 16.47 -21.21 -4.24
C PHE A 100 16.88 -21.92 -2.93
N ASN A 101 15.99 -21.95 -1.93
CA ASN A 101 16.24 -22.53 -0.60
C ASN A 101 17.48 -21.95 0.12
N LEU A 102 17.90 -20.74 -0.25
CA LEU A 102 19.07 -20.05 0.34
C LEU A 102 18.73 -19.33 1.65
N ILE A 103 17.47 -19.40 2.09
CA ILE A 103 16.93 -18.64 3.22
C ILE A 103 16.05 -19.55 4.07
N PRO A 104 16.16 -19.50 5.40
CA PRO A 104 15.30 -20.26 6.30
C PRO A 104 13.79 -20.01 6.11
N GLU A 105 12.96 -20.98 6.48
CA GLU A 105 11.51 -20.86 6.39
C GLU A 105 10.94 -19.81 7.36
N ASP A 106 11.58 -19.65 8.51
CA ASP A 106 11.25 -18.71 9.59
C ASP A 106 11.88 -17.32 9.40
N TRP A 107 12.47 -17.03 8.24
CA TRP A 107 13.07 -15.71 7.93
C TRP A 107 12.13 -14.53 8.17
N GLY A 108 10.82 -14.78 8.10
CA GLY A 108 9.77 -13.79 8.28
C GLY A 108 9.00 -13.49 7.00
N GLY A 109 8.42 -12.29 6.93
CA GLY A 109 7.44 -11.90 5.93
C GLY A 109 6.01 -12.24 6.35
N TYR A 110 5.70 -12.18 7.64
CA TYR A 110 4.36 -12.41 8.17
C TYR A 110 3.37 -11.35 7.67
N VAL A 111 2.22 -11.81 7.20
CA VAL A 111 1.16 -10.93 6.69
C VAL A 111 0.25 -10.40 7.81
N THR A 112 0.17 -11.07 8.95
CA THR A 112 -0.71 -10.75 10.10
C THR A 112 -0.84 -9.25 10.40
N PRO A 113 0.24 -8.47 10.64
CA PRO A 113 0.10 -7.05 10.97
C PRO A 113 -0.46 -6.21 9.81
N TRP A 114 -0.29 -6.66 8.57
CA TRP A 114 -0.91 -6.01 7.42
C TRP A 114 -2.40 -6.30 7.36
N VAL A 115 -2.81 -7.55 7.59
CA VAL A 115 -4.22 -7.96 7.60
C VAL A 115 -5.01 -7.26 8.70
N GLU A 116 -4.46 -7.17 9.91
CA GLU A 116 -5.10 -6.46 11.02
C GLU A 116 -5.31 -4.97 10.70
N GLU A 117 -4.32 -4.30 10.10
CA GLU A 117 -4.46 -2.92 9.65
C GLU A 117 -5.50 -2.78 8.54
N ILE A 118 -5.51 -3.74 7.61
CA ILE A 118 -6.45 -3.78 6.50
C ILE A 118 -7.89 -3.85 7.00
N GLY A 119 -8.18 -4.80 7.89
CA GLY A 119 -9.53 -4.96 8.44
C GLY A 119 -10.00 -3.73 9.20
N ARG A 120 -9.08 -2.98 9.81
CA ARG A 120 -9.38 -1.79 10.61
C ARG A 120 -9.49 -0.50 9.81
N SER A 121 -8.65 -0.29 8.80
CA SER A 121 -8.48 1.02 8.18
C SER A 121 -8.84 1.11 6.70
N PHE A 122 -8.88 -0.01 5.97
CA PHE A 122 -9.17 0.02 4.53
C PHE A 122 -10.56 -0.53 4.21
N SER A 123 -11.58 0.34 4.26
CA SER A 123 -12.97 -0.04 3.93
C SER A 123 -13.22 -0.27 2.43
N ARG A 124 -12.35 0.23 1.54
CA ARG A 124 -12.52 0.19 0.07
C ARG A 124 -11.56 -0.78 -0.63
N MET A 125 -10.84 -1.61 0.12
CA MET A 125 -9.84 -2.49 -0.47
C MET A 125 -10.50 -3.65 -1.20
N LYS A 126 -10.16 -3.81 -2.48
CA LYS A 126 -10.72 -4.85 -3.34
C LYS A 126 -9.76 -6.01 -3.53
N THR A 127 -8.46 -5.72 -3.60
CA THR A 127 -7.45 -6.70 -3.97
C THR A 127 -6.24 -6.66 -3.04
N LEU A 128 -5.92 -7.81 -2.45
CA LEU A 128 -4.68 -8.00 -1.70
C LEU A 128 -3.83 -9.06 -2.41
N HIS A 129 -2.61 -8.67 -2.80
CA HIS A 129 -1.68 -9.56 -3.48
C HIS A 129 -0.43 -9.82 -2.63
N CYS A 130 -0.33 -11.00 -2.05
CA CYS A 130 0.76 -11.39 -1.15
C CYS A 130 1.78 -12.28 -1.87
N ARG A 131 3.00 -11.79 -2.09
CA ARG A 131 4.06 -12.55 -2.79
C ARG A 131 5.19 -12.93 -1.85
N ARG A 132 5.46 -14.24 -1.70
CA ARG A 132 6.51 -14.77 -0.81
C ARG A 132 6.35 -14.27 0.64
N MET A 133 5.10 -14.19 1.10
CA MET A 133 4.74 -13.86 2.47
C MET A 133 4.36 -15.14 3.20
N ILE A 134 4.48 -15.14 4.52
CA ILE A 134 3.95 -16.20 5.38
C ILE A 134 2.51 -15.80 5.73
N VAL A 135 1.55 -16.63 5.34
CA VAL A 135 0.11 -16.45 5.58
C VAL A 135 -0.36 -17.61 6.43
N LYS A 136 -0.99 -17.32 7.57
CA LYS A 136 -1.61 -18.31 8.45
C LYS A 136 -3.11 -18.38 8.21
N ASP A 137 -3.73 -19.48 8.61
CA ASP A 137 -5.18 -19.66 8.49
C ASP A 137 -5.95 -18.59 9.27
N SER A 138 -5.45 -18.19 10.45
CA SER A 138 -5.99 -17.07 11.24
C SER A 138 -6.01 -15.74 10.48
N ASP A 139 -5.02 -15.52 9.60
CA ASP A 139 -4.96 -14.30 8.77
C ASP A 139 -6.03 -14.35 7.67
N LEU A 140 -6.31 -15.53 7.12
CA LEU A 140 -7.35 -15.74 6.12
C LEU A 140 -8.75 -15.59 6.71
N GLU A 141 -8.98 -16.08 7.94
CA GLU A 141 -10.22 -15.88 8.68
C GLU A 141 -10.48 -14.38 8.94
N LEU A 142 -9.46 -13.63 9.36
CA LEU A 142 -9.56 -12.18 9.52
C LEU A 142 -9.87 -11.48 8.20
N LEU A 143 -9.25 -11.91 7.10
CA LEU A 143 -9.54 -11.36 5.78
C LEU A 143 -10.94 -11.70 5.28
N ALA A 144 -11.44 -12.91 5.51
CA ALA A 144 -12.78 -13.35 5.13
C ALA A 144 -13.88 -12.56 5.86
N ASN A 145 -13.60 -12.16 7.11
CA ASN A 145 -14.49 -11.30 7.89
C ASN A 145 -14.32 -9.79 7.62
N SER A 146 -13.40 -9.43 6.71
CA SER A 146 -13.11 -8.03 6.35
C SER A 146 -13.71 -7.69 4.97
N PRO A 147 -13.85 -6.39 4.60
CA PRO A 147 -14.48 -6.00 3.33
C PRO A 147 -13.65 -6.30 2.06
N VAL A 148 -12.63 -7.16 2.14
CA VAL A 148 -11.71 -7.46 1.03
C VAL A 148 -12.34 -8.45 0.06
N VAL A 149 -12.57 -7.99 -1.18
CA VAL A 149 -13.34 -8.76 -2.18
C VAL A 149 -12.51 -9.83 -2.91
N SER A 150 -11.19 -9.70 -2.99
CA SER A 150 -10.33 -10.64 -3.72
C SER A 150 -8.92 -10.72 -3.15
N ILE A 151 -8.43 -11.95 -2.98
CA ILE A 151 -7.08 -12.24 -2.47
C ILE A 151 -6.33 -13.03 -3.56
N CYS A 152 -5.24 -12.46 -4.06
CA CYS A 152 -4.36 -13.12 -5.02
C CYS A 152 -3.05 -13.53 -4.33
N ILE A 153 -2.97 -14.78 -3.89
CA ILE A 153 -1.72 -15.35 -3.37
C ILE A 153 -1.09 -16.19 -4.49
N PRO A 154 -0.07 -15.70 -5.23
CA PRO A 154 0.64 -16.53 -6.19
C PRO A 154 1.48 -17.58 -5.45
N PHE A 155 0.88 -18.73 -5.16
CA PHE A 155 1.58 -19.93 -4.71
C PHE A 155 1.88 -20.85 -5.89
N THR A 156 3.14 -21.23 -6.01
CA THR A 156 3.61 -22.31 -6.88
C THR A 156 3.26 -23.66 -6.24
N GLY A 157 2.57 -24.54 -6.95
CA GLY A 157 2.61 -25.98 -6.65
C GLY A 157 1.27 -26.69 -6.52
N LEU A 158 0.58 -26.58 -5.38
CA LEU A 158 -0.50 -27.53 -5.05
C LEU A 158 -1.77 -26.92 -4.40
N GLN A 159 -1.87 -25.59 -4.28
CA GLN A 159 -2.97 -24.92 -3.57
C GLN A 159 -3.93 -24.14 -4.48
N LEU A 160 -3.81 -24.29 -5.80
CA LEU A 160 -4.75 -23.74 -6.78
C LEU A 160 -6.20 -24.17 -6.49
N LEU A 161 -6.40 -25.37 -5.94
CA LEU A 161 -7.72 -25.87 -5.59
C LEU A 161 -8.39 -25.02 -4.49
N ILE A 162 -7.65 -24.60 -3.45
CA ILE A 162 -8.22 -23.84 -2.34
C ILE A 162 -8.50 -22.38 -2.75
N CYS A 163 -7.63 -21.76 -3.55
CA CYS A 163 -7.90 -20.41 -4.09
C CYS A 163 -9.10 -20.40 -5.05
N LEU A 164 -9.28 -21.44 -5.88
CA LEU A 164 -10.47 -21.57 -6.73
C LEU A 164 -11.73 -21.84 -5.91
N ILE A 165 -11.66 -22.68 -4.88
CA ILE A 165 -12.80 -22.97 -3.98
C ILE A 165 -13.22 -21.70 -3.23
N VAL A 166 -12.29 -20.93 -2.66
CA VAL A 166 -12.62 -19.68 -1.95
C VAL A 166 -13.11 -18.60 -2.92
N SER A 167 -12.54 -18.51 -4.13
CA SER A 167 -13.02 -17.56 -5.15
C SER A 167 -14.39 -17.95 -5.74
N MET A 168 -14.77 -19.24 -5.73
CA MET A 168 -16.11 -19.69 -6.14
C MET A 168 -17.14 -19.57 -5.02
N LEU A 169 -16.75 -19.74 -3.75
CA LEU A 169 -17.64 -19.59 -2.60
C LEU A 169 -17.99 -18.12 -2.28
N PHE A 170 -17.14 -17.16 -2.66
CA PHE A 170 -17.43 -15.72 -2.48
C PHE A 170 -18.13 -15.06 -3.69
N LEU A 171 -18.41 -15.82 -4.77
CA LEU A 171 -19.16 -15.34 -5.94
C LEU A 171 -20.59 -15.90 -6.04
N CYS A 172 -21.07 -16.61 -5.03
CA CYS A 172 -22.46 -17.07 -4.93
C CYS A 172 -23.22 -16.32 -3.83
#